data_AF-A0A1Y2BIT7-F1
#
_entry.id   AF-A0A1Y2BIT7-F1
#
_cell.length_a   1.000
_cell.length_b   1.000
_cell.length_c   1.000
_cell.angle_alpha   90.00
_cell.angle_beta   90.00
_cell.angle_gamma   90.00
#
_symmetry.space_group_name_H-M   'P 1'
#
loop_
_entity.id
_entity.type
_entity.pdbx_description
1 polymer ?
#
loop_
_entity_poly.entity_id
_entity_poly.type
_entity_poly.pdbx_seq_one_letter_code
_entity_poly.pdbx_strand_id
1 'polypeptide(L)'
;MPPPSTPQALHNLLSSLRAPIFNTHHNPTNARLGTKHLRRPLRSLARLDWYPAPLNYRRLNGLTPFNNYFAKIPGLSSIQGKGWGNEPVDRDRSTSIQNPFRGDGGEDETTIPRVHGAGWLWDEKEDYRIQYNLRRAKVGKVKPKKGFGRRSQMGKGKTGKK
;
A
#
# COMPACT_ATOMS: atom_id res chain seq x y z
N MET A 1 -32.16 -43.22 -44.11
CA MET A 1 -32.73 -42.65 -42.87
C MET A 1 -34.09 -42.07 -43.21
N PRO A 2 -35.16 -42.42 -42.49
CA PRO A 2 -36.48 -41.83 -42.71
C PRO A 2 -36.46 -40.33 -42.38
N PRO A 3 -37.24 -39.49 -43.12
CA PRO A 3 -37.26 -38.05 -42.88
C PRO A 3 -37.89 -37.72 -41.51
N PRO A 4 -37.46 -36.63 -40.86
CA PRO A 4 -38.09 -36.17 -39.62
C PRO A 4 -39.53 -35.75 -39.88
N SER A 5 -40.49 -36.61 -39.56
CA SER A 5 -41.91 -36.42 -39.86
C SER A 5 -42.65 -35.50 -38.87
N THR A 6 -41.99 -35.09 -37.79
CA THR A 6 -42.57 -34.19 -36.78
C THR A 6 -41.90 -32.81 -36.82
N PRO A 7 -42.65 -31.71 -36.62
CA PRO A 7 -42.11 -30.36 -36.65
C PRO A 7 -40.98 -30.15 -35.61
N GLN A 8 -41.02 -30.87 -34.50
CA GLN A 8 -39.99 -30.85 -33.46
C GLN A 8 -38.67 -31.46 -33.92
N ALA A 9 -38.72 -32.56 -34.69
CA ALA A 9 -37.53 -33.21 -35.23
C ALA A 9 -36.82 -32.33 -36.28
N LEU A 10 -37.60 -31.63 -37.13
CA LEU A 10 -37.08 -30.64 -38.07
C LEU A 10 -36.43 -29.46 -37.34
N HIS A 11 -37.09 -28.90 -36.32
CA HIS A 11 -36.55 -27.78 -35.54
C HIS A 11 -35.20 -28.14 -34.88
N ASN A 12 -35.08 -29.35 -34.34
CA ASN A 12 -33.83 -29.84 -33.75
C ASN A 12 -32.73 -29.99 -34.79
N LEU A 13 -33.04 -30.50 -35.98
CA LEU A 13 -32.10 -30.62 -37.10
C LEU A 13 -31.60 -29.24 -37.57
N LEU A 14 -32.49 -28.26 -37.76
CA LEU A 14 -32.07 -26.92 -38.15
C LEU A 14 -31.23 -26.25 -37.06
N SER A 15 -31.59 -26.46 -35.80
CA SER A 15 -30.83 -25.93 -34.66
C SER A 15 -29.44 -26.58 -34.54
N SER A 16 -29.30 -27.87 -34.86
CA SER A 16 -28.02 -28.56 -34.84
C SER A 16 -27.11 -28.13 -36.00
N LEU A 17 -27.67 -27.86 -37.18
CA LEU A 17 -26.94 -27.29 -38.33
C LEU A 17 -26.52 -25.83 -38.09
N ARG A 18 -27.36 -25.05 -37.40
CA ARG A 18 -27.07 -23.64 -37.06
C ARG A 18 -25.95 -23.49 -36.04
N ALA A 19 -25.90 -24.38 -35.05
CA ALA A 19 -24.95 -24.33 -33.94
C ALA A 19 -23.48 -24.13 -34.35
N PRO A 20 -22.91 -24.94 -35.25
CA PRO A 20 -21.52 -24.77 -35.71
C PRO A 20 -21.31 -23.48 -36.51
N ILE A 21 -22.29 -23.04 -37.31
CA ILE A 21 -22.17 -21.80 -38.14
C ILE A 21 -21.93 -20.57 -37.25
N PHE A 22 -22.61 -20.50 -36.10
CA PHE A 22 -22.54 -19.35 -35.20
C PHE A 22 -21.71 -19.61 -33.94
N ASN A 23 -20.96 -20.73 -33.87
CA ASN A 23 -20.26 -21.15 -32.66
C ASN A 23 -21.15 -21.14 -31.40
N THR A 24 -22.41 -21.53 -31.55
CA THR A 24 -23.37 -21.63 -30.45
C THR A 24 -23.55 -23.09 -30.03
N HIS A 25 -24.00 -23.30 -28.80
CA HIS A 25 -24.18 -24.65 -28.25
C HIS A 25 -25.61 -25.16 -28.50
N HIS A 26 -25.75 -26.36 -29.07
CA HIS A 26 -27.04 -27.03 -29.30
C HIS A 26 -27.41 -27.92 -28.10
N ASN A 27 -28.61 -27.73 -27.53
CA ASN A 27 -29.10 -28.48 -26.36
C ASN A 27 -30.55 -28.98 -26.59
N PRO A 28 -30.74 -30.12 -27.30
CA PRO A 28 -32.07 -30.62 -27.67
C PRO A 28 -32.85 -31.22 -26.49
N THR A 29 -32.17 -31.63 -25.42
CA THR A 29 -32.77 -32.23 -24.21
C THR A 29 -33.12 -31.21 -23.13
N ASN A 30 -32.82 -29.92 -23.36
CA ASN A 30 -32.95 -28.85 -22.38
C ASN A 30 -32.28 -29.17 -21.03
N ALA A 31 -31.17 -29.91 -21.08
CA ALA A 31 -30.41 -30.28 -19.89
C ALA A 31 -29.72 -29.07 -19.26
N ARG A 32 -29.52 -29.10 -17.93
CA ARG A 32 -28.83 -28.03 -17.19
C ARG A 32 -27.32 -28.19 -17.30
N LEU A 33 -26.74 -27.64 -18.37
CA LEU A 33 -25.30 -27.79 -18.70
C LEU A 33 -24.38 -26.75 -18.04
N GLY A 34 -24.90 -25.89 -17.16
CA GLY A 34 -24.09 -24.86 -16.48
C GLY A 34 -23.59 -23.70 -17.36
N THR A 35 -23.98 -23.65 -18.64
CA THR A 35 -23.58 -22.61 -19.60
C THR A 35 -23.92 -21.17 -19.17
N LYS A 36 -24.90 -21.00 -18.27
CA LYS A 36 -25.20 -19.72 -17.60
C LYS A 36 -23.98 -19.10 -16.92
N HIS A 37 -23.16 -19.92 -16.28
CA HIS A 37 -21.98 -19.45 -15.56
C HIS A 37 -20.83 -19.10 -16.50
N LEU A 38 -20.70 -19.82 -17.61
CA LEU A 38 -19.70 -19.55 -18.65
C LEU A 38 -20.01 -18.29 -19.46
N ARG A 39 -21.30 -18.00 -19.71
CA ARG A 39 -21.74 -16.76 -20.36
C ARG A 39 -21.59 -15.54 -19.48
N ARG A 40 -21.51 -15.74 -18.16
CA ARG A 40 -21.34 -14.63 -17.23
C ARG A 40 -19.90 -14.14 -17.35
N PRO A 41 -19.66 -12.87 -17.74
CA PRO A 41 -18.31 -12.35 -17.77
C PRO A 41 -17.72 -12.40 -16.35
N LEU A 42 -16.41 -12.58 -16.28
CA LEU A 42 -15.68 -12.41 -15.02
C LEU A 42 -16.04 -11.04 -14.43
N ARG A 43 -16.15 -10.95 -13.11
CA ARG A 43 -16.45 -9.67 -12.43
C ARG A 43 -15.39 -8.67 -12.88
N SER A 44 -15.82 -7.56 -13.46
CA SER A 44 -14.95 -6.58 -14.11
C SER A 44 -13.95 -5.96 -13.15
N LEU A 45 -12.86 -5.40 -13.71
CA LEU A 45 -11.90 -4.55 -13.01
C LEU A 45 -12.60 -3.45 -12.19
N ALA A 46 -13.77 -2.98 -12.63
CA ALA A 46 -14.60 -2.02 -11.90
C ALA A 46 -14.98 -2.48 -10.47
N ARG A 47 -14.96 -3.79 -10.18
CA ARG A 47 -15.14 -4.28 -8.80
C ARG A 47 -13.85 -4.27 -7.99
N LEU A 48 -12.70 -4.41 -8.64
CA LEU A 48 -11.39 -4.31 -8.00
C LEU A 48 -11.06 -2.84 -7.68
N ASP A 49 -11.47 -1.92 -8.54
CA ASP A 49 -11.24 -0.47 -8.39
C ASP A 49 -12.28 0.23 -7.49
N TRP A 50 -12.99 -0.54 -6.65
CA TRP A 50 -14.06 0.01 -5.79
C TRP A 50 -13.54 1.04 -4.77
N TYR A 51 -12.33 0.82 -4.23
CA TYR A 51 -11.65 1.81 -3.41
C TYR A 51 -10.44 2.35 -4.17
N PRO A 52 -10.28 3.68 -4.25
CA PRO A 52 -9.07 4.24 -4.82
C PRO A 52 -7.86 3.79 -3.99
N ALA A 53 -6.73 3.58 -4.66
CA ALA A 53 -5.48 3.28 -3.97
C ALA A 53 -5.15 4.44 -3.00
N PRO A 54 -4.86 4.15 -1.71
CA PRO A 54 -4.56 5.20 -0.76
C PRO A 54 -3.26 5.92 -1.16
N LEU A 55 -3.26 7.25 -1.04
CA LEU A 55 -2.07 8.05 -1.27
C LEU A 55 -1.01 7.71 -0.22
N ASN A 56 0.17 7.30 -0.68
CA ASN A 56 1.31 7.01 0.18
C ASN A 56 2.33 8.13 0.03
N TYR A 57 2.25 9.14 0.92
CA TYR A 57 3.14 10.29 0.92
C TYR A 57 4.62 9.91 0.97
N ARG A 58 4.97 8.84 1.70
CA ARG A 58 6.35 8.34 1.76
C ARG A 58 6.85 7.84 0.40
N ARG A 59 6.00 7.13 -0.35
CA ARG A 59 6.35 6.67 -1.70
C ARG A 59 6.46 7.85 -2.67
N LEU A 60 5.53 8.80 -2.58
CA LEU A 60 5.56 10.00 -3.43
C LEU A 60 6.80 10.85 -3.16
N ASN A 61 7.16 11.06 -1.89
CA ASN A 61 8.37 11.76 -1.49
C ASN A 61 9.66 11.07 -1.96
N GLY A 62 9.66 9.74 -2.10
CA GLY A 62 10.78 9.01 -2.70
C GLY A 62 10.90 9.21 -4.22
N LEU A 63 9.78 9.42 -4.92
CA LEU A 63 9.75 9.65 -6.36
C LEU A 63 10.00 11.12 -6.73
N THR A 64 9.48 12.04 -5.93
CA THR A 64 9.61 13.49 -6.11
C THR A 64 10.21 14.10 -4.84
N PRO A 65 11.54 14.01 -4.66
CA PRO A 65 12.19 14.45 -3.43
C PRO A 65 12.19 15.97 -3.25
N PHE A 66 12.01 16.73 -4.34
CA PHE A 66 11.98 18.19 -4.32
C PHE A 66 10.67 18.73 -4.90
N ASN A 67 10.24 19.90 -4.39
CA ASN A 67 9.09 20.62 -4.91
C ASN A 67 9.53 21.64 -5.96
N ASN A 68 9.43 21.29 -7.24
CA ASN A 68 9.77 22.20 -8.35
C ASN A 68 8.91 23.47 -8.41
N TYR A 69 7.73 23.46 -7.78
CA TYR A 69 6.80 24.59 -7.80
C TYR A 69 7.03 25.57 -6.64
N PHE A 70 7.63 25.11 -5.52
CA PHE A 70 7.95 25.98 -4.39
C PHE A 70 9.06 26.99 -4.73
N ALA A 71 10.02 26.60 -5.56
CA ALA A 71 11.10 27.47 -6.01
C ALA A 71 10.65 28.61 -6.95
N LYS A 72 9.42 28.56 -7.47
CA LYS A 72 8.88 29.55 -8.41
C LYS A 72 7.94 30.57 -7.77
N ILE A 73 7.68 30.47 -6.46
CA ILE A 73 6.88 31.46 -5.73
C ILE A 73 7.81 32.59 -5.27
N PRO A 74 7.72 33.81 -5.82
CA PRO A 74 8.53 34.93 -5.36
C PRO A 74 8.21 35.20 -3.88
N GLY A 75 9.23 35.16 -3.03
CA GLY A 75 9.12 35.42 -1.58
C GLY A 75 9.08 34.20 -0.66
N LEU A 76 9.06 32.96 -1.18
CA LEU A 76 8.93 31.73 -0.38
C LEU A 76 10.06 30.70 -0.63
N SER A 77 11.21 31.16 -1.14
CA SER A 77 12.28 30.31 -1.67
C SER A 77 13.27 29.73 -0.65
N SER A 78 13.10 29.98 0.66
CA SER A 78 14.09 29.59 1.68
C SER A 78 13.84 28.24 2.36
N ILE A 79 12.66 27.61 2.19
CA ILE A 79 12.37 26.30 2.81
C ILE A 79 12.81 25.16 1.86
N GLN A 80 14.07 25.19 1.45
CA GLN A 80 14.69 24.05 0.77
C GLN A 80 14.93 22.95 1.80
N GLY A 81 14.05 21.95 1.83
CA GLY A 81 14.40 20.67 2.44
C GLY A 81 15.65 20.16 1.73
N LYS A 82 16.74 20.00 2.49
CA LYS A 82 18.05 19.49 2.03
C LYS A 82 17.80 18.18 1.24
N GLY A 83 17.74 18.29 -0.07
CA GLY A 83 17.74 17.15 -0.97
C GLY A 83 19.09 16.47 -0.80
N TRP A 84 19.07 15.16 -0.58
CA TRP A 84 20.31 14.39 -0.51
C TRP A 84 21.02 14.51 -1.87
N GLY A 85 22.15 15.21 -1.87
CA GLY A 85 23.14 15.11 -2.91
C GLY A 85 23.64 13.66 -2.98
N ASN A 86 24.01 13.26 -4.18
CA ASN A 86 24.68 12.01 -4.49
C ASN A 86 26.01 11.90 -3.72
N GLU A 87 26.00 11.36 -2.50
CA GLU A 87 27.21 10.77 -1.95
C GLU A 87 27.06 9.25 -1.91
N PRO A 88 28.00 8.50 -2.51
CA PRO A 88 28.02 7.05 -2.37
C PRO A 88 28.31 6.77 -0.89
N VAL A 89 27.31 6.24 -0.19
CA VAL A 89 27.50 5.79 1.19
C VAL A 89 28.39 4.56 1.12
N ASP A 90 29.69 4.76 1.30
CA ASP A 90 30.64 3.70 1.60
C ASP A 90 30.10 2.91 2.80
N ARG A 91 29.72 1.66 2.53
CA ARG A 91 29.57 0.64 3.56
C ARG A 91 30.96 0.42 4.12
N ASP A 92 31.29 1.09 5.22
CA ASP A 92 32.02 0.52 6.35
C ASP A 92 32.48 1.63 7.31
N ARG A 93 32.05 1.49 8.57
CA ARG A 93 32.65 1.97 9.84
C ARG A 93 31.63 2.65 10.75
N SER A 94 31.30 1.92 11.81
CA SER A 94 31.06 2.41 13.17
C SER A 94 30.85 3.93 13.33
N THR A 95 29.61 4.40 13.17
CA THR A 95 29.23 5.73 13.63
C THR A 95 28.42 5.61 14.92
N SER A 96 29.09 6.01 16.00
CA SER A 96 28.54 6.33 17.30
C SER A 96 27.22 7.10 17.18
N ILE A 97 26.20 6.63 17.90
CA ILE A 97 24.98 7.39 18.17
C ILE A 97 25.38 8.63 18.97
N GLN A 98 25.61 9.75 18.28
CA GLN A 98 25.77 11.04 18.92
C GLN A 98 24.37 11.57 19.28
N ASN A 99 24.13 11.71 20.58
CA ASN A 99 22.98 12.44 21.12
C ASN A 99 22.98 13.88 20.59
N PRO A 100 21.89 14.39 20.00
CA PRO A 100 21.84 15.73 19.41
C PRO A 100 21.59 16.84 20.44
N PHE A 101 22.09 16.73 21.69
CA PHE A 101 21.80 17.70 22.74
C PHE A 101 23.07 18.33 23.33
N ARG A 102 23.66 19.28 22.59
CA ARG A 102 24.53 20.35 23.11
C ARG A 102 24.56 21.50 22.10
N GLY A 103 24.30 22.72 22.58
CA GLY A 103 24.20 23.98 21.81
C GLY A 103 22.85 24.64 22.07
N ASP A 104 22.69 25.37 23.17
CA ASP A 104 22.90 26.83 23.31
C ASP A 104 21.96 27.68 22.44
N GLY A 105 21.12 28.46 23.14
CA GLY A 105 20.52 29.74 22.80
C GLY A 105 20.05 30.01 21.36
N GLY A 106 18.73 30.13 21.19
CA GLY A 106 18.14 30.75 20.00
C GLY A 106 16.64 30.47 19.90
N GLU A 107 15.82 31.39 20.39
CA GLU A 107 14.39 31.43 20.13
C GLU A 107 14.14 31.93 18.70
N ASP A 108 14.28 31.04 17.71
CA ASP A 108 13.89 31.36 16.33
C ASP A 108 13.03 30.23 15.78
N GLU A 109 11.77 30.57 15.52
CA GLU A 109 10.71 29.84 14.78
C GLU A 109 10.56 28.34 15.06
N THR A 110 9.32 27.90 15.28
CA THR A 110 8.89 26.51 15.49
C THR A 110 9.12 25.62 14.26
N THR A 111 10.36 25.51 13.82
CA THR A 111 10.82 24.63 12.75
C THR A 111 10.97 23.25 13.37
N ILE A 112 9.86 22.52 13.40
CA ILE A 112 9.86 21.10 13.77
C ILE A 112 10.96 20.43 12.94
N PRO A 113 11.99 19.82 13.54
CA PRO A 113 13.04 19.17 12.78
C PRO A 113 12.39 18.07 11.95
N ARG A 114 12.30 18.28 10.64
CA ARG A 114 11.76 17.29 9.71
C ARG A 114 12.57 16.02 9.90
N VAL A 115 11.89 14.90 10.14
CA VAL A 115 12.55 13.60 10.19
C VAL A 115 13.32 13.45 8.87
N HIS A 116 14.65 13.28 8.96
CA HIS A 116 15.51 13.09 7.80
C HIS A 116 14.88 12.06 6.84
N GLY A 117 14.58 12.48 5.60
CA GLY A 117 14.00 11.62 4.56
C GLY A 117 12.48 11.73 4.33
N ALA A 118 11.78 12.69 4.95
CA ALA A 118 10.34 12.86 4.78
C ALA A 118 9.90 13.57 3.48
N GLY A 119 10.81 14.02 2.60
CA GLY A 119 10.47 14.77 1.38
C GLY A 119 9.73 16.09 1.66
N TRP A 120 9.00 16.61 0.66
CA TRP A 120 8.28 17.89 0.76
C TRP A 120 6.77 17.73 0.96
N LEU A 121 6.18 16.59 0.60
CA LEU A 121 4.78 16.31 0.88
C LEU A 121 4.62 15.94 2.36
N TRP A 122 3.86 16.75 3.09
CA TRP A 122 3.66 16.63 4.52
C TRP A 122 2.40 15.81 4.84
N ASP A 123 2.47 14.88 5.79
CA ASP A 123 1.31 14.19 6.37
C ASP A 123 1.11 14.61 7.83
N GLU A 124 0.17 15.52 8.07
CA GLU A 124 -0.06 16.13 9.38
C GLU A 124 -0.39 15.10 10.46
N LYS A 125 -1.12 14.04 10.08
CA LYS A 125 -1.50 12.97 10.99
C LYS A 125 -0.29 12.15 11.42
N GLU A 126 0.62 11.89 10.48
CA GLU A 126 1.84 11.14 10.75
C GLU A 126 2.81 11.95 11.62
N ASP A 127 2.91 13.25 11.38
CA ASP A 127 3.72 14.16 12.21
C ASP A 127 3.18 14.28 13.63
N TYR A 128 1.87 14.43 13.79
CA TYR A 128 1.24 14.38 15.11
C TYR A 128 1.54 13.05 15.82
N ARG A 129 1.47 11.92 15.10
CA ARG A 129 1.78 10.60 15.64
C ARG A 129 3.24 10.50 16.09
N ILE A 130 4.17 11.04 15.32
CA ILE A 130 5.60 11.07 15.65
C ILE A 130 5.82 11.91 16.91
N GLN A 131 5.30 13.14 16.95
CA GLN A 131 5.42 14.03 18.11
C GLN A 131 4.78 13.43 19.37
N TYR A 132 3.62 12.80 19.23
CA TYR A 132 2.97 12.07 20.31
C TYR A 132 3.85 10.95 20.86
N ASN A 133 4.44 10.13 19.98
CA ASN A 133 5.33 9.05 20.38
C ASN A 133 6.62 9.58 21.03
N LEU A 134 7.19 10.68 20.54
CA LEU A 134 8.35 11.33 21.15
C LEU A 134 8.05 11.83 22.56
N ARG A 135 6.88 12.46 22.78
CA ARG A 135 6.45 12.86 24.13
C ARG A 135 6.27 11.66 25.07
N ARG A 136 5.64 10.59 24.59
CA ARG A 136 5.50 9.33 25.35
C ARG A 136 6.86 8.71 25.67
N ALA A 137 7.82 8.82 24.77
CA ALA A 137 9.17 8.31 24.95
C ALA A 137 9.93 9.05 26.05
N LYS A 138 9.83 10.38 26.09
CA LYS A 138 10.42 11.21 27.15
C LYS A 138 9.93 10.81 28.55
N VAL A 139 8.68 10.37 28.67
CA VAL A 139 8.08 9.91 29.94
C VAL A 139 8.34 8.41 30.21
N GLY A 140 9.19 7.75 29.41
CA GLY A 140 9.49 6.32 29.55
C GLY A 140 8.33 5.38 29.19
N LYS A 141 7.23 5.92 28.63
CA LYS A 141 6.05 5.15 28.20
C LYS A 141 6.15 4.73 26.72
N VAL A 142 7.34 4.34 26.28
CA VAL A 142 7.59 3.80 24.94
C VAL A 142 6.98 2.40 24.82
N LYS A 143 6.42 2.07 23.65
CA LYS A 143 6.01 0.70 23.37
C LYS A 143 7.26 -0.21 23.37
N PRO A 144 7.29 -1.30 24.15
CA PRO A 144 8.45 -2.19 24.18
C PRO A 144 8.66 -2.84 22.81
N LYS A 145 9.91 -3.17 22.49
CA LYS A 145 10.24 -3.95 21.29
C LYS A 145 9.49 -5.28 21.32
N LYS A 146 9.03 -5.76 20.16
CA LYS A 146 8.37 -7.07 20.03
C LYS A 146 9.24 -8.16 20.69
N GLY A 147 8.65 -8.94 21.60
CA GLY A 147 9.36 -9.96 22.37
C GLY A 147 10.01 -9.49 23.68
N PHE A 148 9.98 -8.19 24.01
CA PHE A 148 10.50 -7.62 25.27
C PHE A 148 9.38 -7.15 26.21
N GLY A 149 8.16 -7.65 26.01
CA GLY A 149 7.03 -7.34 26.89
C GLY A 149 7.20 -8.00 28.27
N ARG A 150 6.46 -7.51 29.27
CA ARG A 150 6.54 -8.02 30.65
C ARG A 150 6.49 -9.55 30.77
N ARG A 151 5.67 -10.22 29.95
CA ARG A 151 5.53 -11.68 29.95
C ARG A 151 6.82 -12.43 29.58
N SER A 152 7.65 -11.88 28.69
CA SER A 152 8.90 -12.54 28.28
C SER A 152 10.05 -12.35 29.27
N GLN A 153 9.94 -11.36 30.17
CA GLN A 153 10.89 -11.16 31.26
C GLN A 153 10.59 -12.05 32.47
N MET A 154 9.31 -12.35 32.74
CA MET A 154 8.89 -13.17 33.89
C MET A 154 9.41 -14.62 33.86
N GLY A 155 9.76 -15.16 32.69
CA GLY A 155 10.31 -16.52 32.56
C GLY A 155 11.84 -16.62 32.71
N LYS A 156 12.57 -15.51 32.60
CA LYS A 156 14.05 -15.51 32.60
C LYS A 156 14.68 -15.57 34.00
N GLY A 157 13.89 -15.39 35.06
CA GLY A 157 14.35 -15.41 36.45
C GLY A 157 14.12 -16.74 37.21
N LYS A 158 13.53 -17.77 36.58
CA LYS A 158 13.17 -19.04 37.25
C LYS A 158 14.12 -20.21 36.97
N THR A 159 15.37 -19.92 36.62
CA THR A 159 16.42 -20.92 36.46
C THR A 159 17.55 -20.61 37.42
N GLY A 160 17.59 -21.29 38.57
CA GLY A 160 18.70 -21.20 39.52
C GLY A 160 18.30 -21.03 40.98
N LYS A 161 17.73 -22.09 41.58
CA LYS A 161 18.04 -22.54 42.95
C LYS A 161 17.81 -24.05 42.96
N LYS A 162 18.87 -24.80 42.64
CA LYS A 162 19.09 -26.15 43.17
C LYS A 162 19.95 -25.98 44.41
#